data_AF-A0AAV8XUS9-F1
#
_entry.id   AF-A0AAV8XUS9-F1
#
_cell.length_a   1.000
_cell.length_b   1.000
_cell.length_c   1.000
_cell.angle_alpha   90.00
_cell.angle_beta   90.00
_cell.angle_gamma   90.00
#
_symmetry.space_group_name_H-M   'P 1'
#
loop_
_entity.id
_entity.type
_entity.pdbx_description
1 polymer ?
#
loop_
_entity_poly.entity_id
_entity_poly.type
_entity_poly.pdbx_seq_one_letter_code
_entity_poly.pdbx_strand_id
1 'polypeptide(L)'
;MKRNSDIFASTLNLQPSDTALFINGMFYDIDLVDIYGILEVLRQELRTMEGLYNIGISSKRMASLLALDFGDDSGSTEFAIDIRDSAINWINDIEQDAKYGRWSSSLMELLRPTFPGMIRQVRRNIFNLVRYY
;
A
#
# COMPACT_ATOMS: atom_id res chain seq x y z
N MET A 1 9.43 1.86 34.54
CA MET A 1 8.38 0.87 34.24
C MET A 1 7.20 1.52 33.52
N LYS A 2 6.39 2.40 34.16
CA LYS A 2 5.22 3.06 33.51
C LYS A 2 5.56 3.80 32.20
N ARG A 3 6.61 4.63 32.20
CA ARG A 3 7.03 5.38 31.01
C ARG A 3 7.40 4.51 29.80
N ASN A 4 7.99 3.33 30.01
CA ASN A 4 8.29 2.41 28.90
C ASN A 4 7.02 1.73 28.40
N SER A 5 6.13 1.34 29.32
CA SER A 5 4.81 0.80 28.99
C SER A 5 3.99 1.76 28.12
N ASP A 6 3.98 3.06 28.45
CA ASP A 6 3.25 4.07 27.70
C ASP A 6 3.84 4.28 26.29
N ILE A 7 5.16 4.15 26.14
CA ILE A 7 5.86 4.25 24.85
C ILE A 7 5.53 3.03 23.97
N PHE A 8 5.56 1.83 24.53
CA PHE A 8 5.23 0.61 23.79
C PHE A 8 3.75 0.56 23.38
N ALA A 9 2.84 1.01 24.25
CA ALA A 9 1.42 1.11 23.93
C ALA A 9 1.13 2.15 22.84
N SER A 10 1.81 3.30 22.86
CA SER A 10 1.60 4.37 21.86
C SER A 10 2.29 4.13 20.52
N THR A 11 3.46 3.49 20.52
CA THR A 11 4.30 3.34 19.32
C THR A 11 4.08 2.00 18.61
N LEU A 12 3.92 0.92 19.38
CA LEU A 12 3.85 -0.44 18.84
C LEU A 12 2.48 -1.09 19.08
N ASN A 13 1.54 -0.36 19.71
CA ASN A 13 0.23 -0.88 20.12
C ASN A 13 0.34 -2.15 20.99
N LEU A 14 1.43 -2.31 21.74
CA LEU A 14 1.68 -3.46 22.61
C LEU A 14 1.25 -3.16 24.05
N GLN A 15 0.40 -4.01 24.60
CA GLN A 15 0.04 -3.96 26.01
C GLN A 15 1.06 -4.71 26.88
N PRO A 16 1.12 -4.45 28.20
CA PRO A 16 2.02 -5.17 29.11
C PRO A 16 1.84 -6.68 29.15
N SER A 17 0.67 -7.18 28.72
CA SER A 17 0.34 -8.60 28.60
C SER A 17 0.81 -9.23 27.30
N ASP A 18 1.14 -8.42 26.29
CA ASP A 18 1.38 -8.89 24.94
C ASP A 18 2.85 -9.28 24.78
N THR A 19 3.09 -10.38 24.06
CA THR A 19 4.45 -10.83 23.73
C THR A 19 4.69 -10.58 22.25
N ALA A 20 5.75 -9.87 21.92
CA ALA A 20 6.14 -9.57 20.55
C ALA A 20 7.60 -9.95 20.34
N LEU A 21 7.89 -10.62 19.22
CA LEU A 21 9.24 -10.93 18.80
C LEU A 21 9.65 -9.97 17.69
N PHE A 22 10.80 -9.32 17.88
CA PHE A 22 11.40 -8.49 16.83
C PHE A 22 12.77 -9.02 16.45
N ILE A 23 13.00 -9.22 15.15
CA ILE A 23 14.31 -9.60 14.60
C ILE A 23 14.71 -8.51 13.61
N ASN A 24 15.84 -7.84 13.88
CA ASN A 24 16.33 -6.69 13.10
C ASN A 24 15.30 -5.58 12.84
N GLY A 25 14.34 -5.41 13.76
CA GLY A 25 13.26 -4.40 13.66
C GLY A 25 11.97 -4.91 13.02
N MET A 26 11.97 -6.10 12.41
CA MET A 26 10.76 -6.70 11.86
C MET A 26 9.97 -7.44 12.94
N PHE A 27 8.64 -7.25 12.94
CA PHE A 27 7.72 -7.90 13.85
C PHE A 27 7.41 -9.33 13.41
N TYR A 28 7.45 -10.27 14.35
CA TYR A 28 7.08 -11.66 14.16
C TYR A 28 6.04 -12.06 15.21
N ASP A 29 4.95 -12.65 14.74
CA ASP A 29 3.91 -13.22 15.58
C ASP A 29 4.38 -14.57 16.14
N ILE A 30 4.58 -14.63 17.46
CA ILE A 30 5.10 -15.81 18.16
C ILE A 30 4.08 -16.95 18.14
N ASP A 31 2.78 -16.65 18.01
CA ASP A 31 1.74 -17.67 17.95
C ASP A 31 1.71 -18.37 16.58
N LEU A 32 2.28 -17.73 15.55
CA LEU A 32 2.34 -18.25 14.17
C LEU A 32 3.70 -18.85 13.80
N VAL A 33 4.76 -18.55 14.56
CA VAL A 33 6.13 -18.93 14.20
C VAL A 33 6.69 -20.01 15.14
N ASP A 34 6.96 -21.19 14.58
CA ASP A 34 7.66 -22.28 15.27
C ASP A 34 9.18 -22.06 15.34
N ILE A 35 9.89 -22.78 16.20
CA ILE A 35 11.35 -22.69 16.40
C ILE A 35 12.13 -22.94 15.11
N TYR A 36 11.63 -23.79 14.22
CA TYR A 36 12.21 -23.99 12.90
C TYR A 36 12.02 -22.76 11.99
N GLY A 37 10.89 -22.07 12.11
CA GLY A 37 10.62 -20.81 11.42
C GLY A 37 11.56 -19.70 11.88
N ILE A 38 11.79 -19.58 13.19
CA ILE A 38 12.76 -18.62 13.75
C ILE A 38 14.17 -18.90 13.20
N LEU A 39 14.58 -20.18 13.16
CA LEU A 39 15.89 -20.55 12.65
C LEU A 39 16.06 -20.16 11.17
N GLU A 40 15.03 -20.34 10.36
CA GLU A 40 15.07 -19.98 8.94
C GLU A 40 15.14 -18.45 8.75
N VAL A 41 14.37 -17.69 9.52
CA VAL A 41 14.47 -16.22 9.55
C VAL A 41 15.89 -15.77 9.89
N LEU A 42 16.50 -16.35 10.92
CA LEU A 42 17.88 -16.01 11.30
C LEU A 42 18.89 -16.34 10.19
N ARG A 43 18.72 -17.47 9.49
CA ARG A 43 19.58 -17.81 8.35
C ARG A 43 19.42 -16.84 7.19
N GLN A 44 18.20 -16.41 6.91
CA GLN A 44 17.91 -15.44 5.87
C GLN A 44 18.54 -14.08 6.21
N GLU A 45 18.40 -13.61 7.45
CA GLU A 45 19.04 -12.38 7.93
C GLU A 45 20.57 -12.43 7.83
N LEU A 46 21.19 -13.54 8.26
CA LEU A 46 22.64 -13.71 8.13
C LEU A 46 23.10 -13.65 6.67
N ARG A 47 22.37 -14.29 5.75
CA ARG A 47 22.68 -14.23 4.30
C ARG A 47 22.57 -12.80 3.76
N THR A 48 21.56 -12.05 4.16
CA THR A 48 21.40 -10.64 3.76
C THR A 48 22.54 -9.79 4.29
N MET A 49 22.91 -9.96 5.57
CA MET A 49 24.04 -9.25 6.19
C MET A 49 25.38 -9.60 5.54
N GLU A 50 25.63 -10.86 5.23
CA GLU A 50 26.81 -11.32 4.49
C GLU A 50 26.84 -10.74 3.07
N GLY A 51 25.70 -10.71 2.38
CA GLY A 51 25.57 -10.08 1.06
C GLY A 51 25.94 -8.59 1.08
N LEU A 52 25.40 -7.84 2.04
CA LEU A 52 25.73 -6.42 2.23
C LEU A 52 27.21 -6.23 2.58
N TYR A 53 27.77 -7.12 3.42
CA TYR A 53 29.18 -7.09 3.79
C TYR A 53 30.09 -7.32 2.58
N ASN A 54 29.75 -8.28 1.71
CA ASN A 54 30.50 -8.57 0.48
C ASN A 54 30.52 -7.40 -0.52
N ILE A 55 29.52 -6.51 -0.47
CA ILE A 55 29.44 -5.29 -1.29
C ILE A 55 30.25 -4.13 -0.66
N GLY A 56 30.90 -4.37 0.49
CA GLY A 56 31.77 -3.40 1.16
C GLY A 56 31.04 -2.53 2.19
N ILE A 57 29.83 -2.90 2.60
CA ILE A 57 29.08 -2.17 3.63
C ILE A 57 29.63 -2.54 5.00
N SER A 58 30.20 -1.56 5.69
CA SER A 58 30.76 -1.76 7.03
C SER A 58 29.66 -2.03 8.06
N SER A 59 30.01 -2.81 9.08
CA SER A 59 29.13 -3.18 10.20
C SER A 59 28.48 -1.97 10.89
N LYS A 60 29.14 -0.81 10.89
CA LYS A 60 28.60 0.45 11.45
C LYS A 60 27.40 1.00 10.70
N ARG A 61 27.35 0.82 9.37
CA ARG A 61 26.23 1.28 8.53
C ARG A 61 25.17 0.19 8.34
N MET A 62 25.54 -1.07 8.59
CA MET A 62 24.65 -2.23 8.46
C MET A 62 23.37 -2.09 9.27
N ALA A 63 23.49 -1.77 10.57
CA ALA A 63 22.32 -1.62 11.43
C ALA A 63 21.39 -0.48 10.97
N SER A 64 21.95 0.62 10.47
CA SER A 64 21.15 1.74 9.94
C SER A 64 20.46 1.39 8.63
N LEU A 65 21.07 0.56 7.78
CA LEU A 65 20.48 0.11 6.51
C LEU A 65 19.41 -0.95 6.72
N LEU A 66 19.60 -1.88 7.65
CA LEU A 66 18.57 -2.87 8.03
C LEU A 66 17.37 -2.20 8.70
N ALA A 67 17.60 -1.13 9.45
CA ALA A 67 16.54 -0.33 10.04
C ALA A 67 15.87 0.65 9.06
N LEU A 68 16.31 0.73 7.80
CA LEU A 68 15.58 1.49 6.81
C LEU A 68 14.26 0.77 6.54
N ASP A 69 13.19 1.44 6.87
CA ASP A 69 11.87 1.06 6.42
C ASP A 69 11.82 1.32 4.91
N PHE A 70 12.12 0.29 4.13
CA PHE A 70 11.69 0.22 2.73
C PHE A 70 10.20 -0.05 2.63
N GLY A 71 9.49 0.04 3.77
CA GLY A 71 8.08 0.31 3.95
C GLY A 71 7.42 0.32 2.62
N ASP A 72 6.97 -0.87 2.26
CA ASP A 72 6.28 -1.16 1.05
C ASP A 72 5.36 0.03 0.81
N ASP A 73 5.69 0.86 -0.18
CA ASP A 73 4.75 1.79 -0.79
C ASP A 73 3.72 0.94 -1.57
N SER A 74 3.25 -0.14 -0.93
CA SER A 74 2.06 -0.92 -1.17
C SER A 74 0.84 -0.22 -0.59
N GLY A 75 0.93 1.09 -0.35
CA GLY A 75 -0.04 1.96 -0.99
C GLY A 75 0.09 1.78 -2.50
N SER A 76 -0.38 0.64 -3.02
CA SER A 76 -0.38 0.22 -4.43
C SER A 76 0.02 1.37 -5.31
N THR A 77 1.29 1.48 -5.69
CA THR A 77 1.72 2.50 -6.65
C THR A 77 0.79 2.32 -7.85
N GLU A 78 -0.23 3.18 -7.92
CA GLU A 78 -1.36 2.97 -8.80
C GLU A 78 -0.88 3.44 -10.15
N PHE A 79 -0.22 2.52 -10.86
CA PHE A 79 0.37 2.84 -12.14
C PHE A 79 -0.76 3.13 -13.12
N ALA A 80 -0.80 4.37 -13.61
CA ALA A 80 -1.68 4.73 -14.71
C ALA A 80 -1.11 4.17 -16.02
N ILE A 81 -1.88 3.32 -16.68
CA ILE A 81 -1.56 2.81 -18.02
C ILE A 81 -2.31 3.69 -19.03
N ASP A 82 -1.64 4.10 -20.12
CA ASP A 82 -2.31 4.79 -21.22
C ASP A 82 -3.22 3.81 -21.98
N ILE A 83 -4.52 4.06 -21.92
CA ILE A 83 -5.56 3.23 -22.54
C ILE A 83 -6.03 3.79 -23.88
N ARG A 84 -5.41 4.84 -24.43
CA ARG A 84 -5.89 5.49 -25.65
C ARG A 84 -5.43 4.71 -26.89
N ASP A 85 -6.28 3.82 -27.37
CA ASP A 85 -6.03 3.07 -28.61
C ASP A 85 -7.24 3.14 -29.56
N SER A 86 -6.94 3.25 -30.85
CA SER A 86 -7.90 3.14 -31.95
C SER A 86 -8.61 1.77 -32.03
N ALA A 87 -8.03 0.72 -31.43
CA ALA A 87 -8.61 -0.61 -31.38
C ALA A 87 -9.82 -0.72 -30.43
N ILE A 88 -10.08 0.31 -29.61
CA ILE A 88 -11.16 0.28 -28.61
C ILE A 88 -12.49 0.65 -29.27
N ASN A 89 -13.44 -0.26 -29.17
CA ASN A 89 -14.83 -0.02 -29.54
C ASN A 89 -15.61 0.52 -28.33
N TRP A 90 -15.88 1.82 -28.33
CA TRP A 90 -16.64 2.48 -27.28
C TRP A 90 -18.13 2.18 -27.41
N ILE A 91 -18.75 1.76 -26.30
CA ILE A 91 -20.20 1.48 -26.24
C ILE A 91 -21.00 2.73 -25.88
N ASN A 92 -20.41 3.66 -25.14
CA ASN A 92 -21.06 4.86 -24.61
C ASN A 92 -20.24 6.12 -24.89
N ASP A 93 -20.93 7.18 -25.32
CA ASP A 93 -20.40 8.54 -25.35
C ASP A 93 -21.24 9.43 -24.44
N ILE A 94 -20.72 9.64 -23.22
CA ILE A 94 -21.40 10.43 -22.18
C ILE A 94 -21.60 11.89 -22.60
N GLU A 95 -20.77 12.41 -23.50
CA GLU A 95 -20.83 13.81 -23.92
C GLU A 95 -21.80 14.02 -25.08
N GLN A 96 -21.96 13.05 -25.99
CA GLN A 96 -22.77 13.22 -27.19
C GLN A 96 -24.10 12.46 -27.20
N ASP A 97 -24.22 11.33 -26.51
CA ASP A 97 -25.43 10.51 -26.63
C ASP A 97 -26.67 11.23 -26.05
N ALA A 98 -27.77 11.19 -26.81
CA ALA A 98 -29.04 11.83 -26.44
C ALA A 98 -29.58 11.34 -25.08
N LYS A 99 -29.27 10.09 -24.70
CA LYS A 99 -29.63 9.48 -23.42
C LYS A 99 -29.11 10.29 -22.21
N TYR A 100 -27.94 10.90 -22.34
CA TYR A 100 -27.31 11.69 -21.27
C TYR A 100 -27.63 13.19 -21.37
N GLY A 101 -28.49 13.61 -22.31
CA GLY A 101 -28.80 15.02 -22.53
C GLY A 101 -29.42 15.74 -21.33
N ARG A 102 -30.01 15.01 -20.38
CA ARG A 102 -30.56 15.57 -19.13
C ARG A 102 -29.51 15.83 -18.06
N TRP A 103 -28.29 15.29 -18.21
CA TRP A 103 -27.22 15.47 -17.25
C TRP A 103 -26.55 16.83 -17.44
N SER A 104 -26.08 17.40 -16.34
CA SER A 104 -25.38 18.68 -16.36
C SER A 104 -23.97 18.53 -16.90
N SER A 105 -23.50 19.53 -17.63
CA SER A 105 -22.12 19.60 -18.15
C SER A 105 -21.15 20.28 -17.18
N SER A 106 -21.61 20.69 -16.00
CA SER A 106 -20.80 21.39 -14.99
C SER A 106 -20.02 20.40 -14.11
N LEU A 107 -18.70 20.57 -14.05
CA LEU A 107 -17.83 19.79 -13.14
C LEU A 107 -18.08 20.11 -11.66
N MET A 108 -18.73 21.24 -11.35
CA MET A 108 -19.08 21.61 -9.98
C MET A 108 -20.03 20.59 -9.32
N GLU A 109 -20.74 19.79 -10.12
CA GLU A 109 -21.59 18.72 -9.61
C GLU A 109 -20.83 17.61 -8.88
N LEU A 110 -19.55 17.42 -9.20
CA LEU A 110 -18.67 16.48 -8.49
C LEU A 110 -18.41 16.90 -7.05
N LEU A 111 -18.43 18.21 -6.79
CA LEU A 111 -18.12 18.79 -5.48
C LEU A 111 -19.35 18.94 -4.59
N ARG A 112 -20.57 18.67 -5.10
CA ARG A 112 -21.76 18.68 -4.25
C ARG A 112 -21.66 17.55 -3.21
N PRO A 113 -22.12 17.75 -1.97
CA PRO A 113 -22.20 16.67 -0.99
C PRO A 113 -23.15 15.54 -1.45
N THR A 114 -22.73 14.29 -1.33
CA THR A 114 -23.54 13.07 -1.59
C THR A 114 -23.38 12.08 -0.46
N PHE A 115 -24.31 11.11 -0.39
CA PHE A 115 -24.06 9.90 0.37
C PHE A 115 -22.82 9.16 -0.18
N PRO A 116 -21.96 8.62 0.71
CA PRO A 116 -20.83 7.80 0.30
C PRO A 116 -21.24 6.67 -0.65
N GLY A 117 -20.46 6.46 -1.72
CA GLY A 117 -20.72 5.41 -2.71
C GLY A 117 -21.65 5.78 -3.88
N MET A 118 -22.21 6.99 -3.89
CA MET A 118 -23.04 7.45 -5.02
C MET A 118 -22.21 8.06 -6.15
N ILE A 119 -22.42 7.58 -7.38
CA ILE A 119 -21.82 8.16 -8.61
C ILE A 119 -22.61 9.38 -9.06
N ARG A 120 -21.90 10.44 -9.47
CA ARG A 120 -22.49 11.68 -9.99
C ARG A 120 -22.85 11.58 -11.46
N GLN A 121 -24.03 12.10 -11.81
CA GLN A 121 -24.52 12.17 -13.19
C GLN A 121 -24.02 13.46 -13.86
N VAL A 122 -22.80 13.43 -14.36
CA VAL A 122 -22.18 14.57 -15.07
C VAL A 122 -21.96 14.18 -16.53
N ARG A 123 -22.37 15.06 -17.44
CA ARG A 123 -22.21 14.91 -18.90
C ARG A 123 -20.78 15.25 -19.33
N ARG A 124 -19.79 14.54 -18.75
CA ARG A 124 -18.35 14.71 -18.99
C ARG A 124 -17.64 13.36 -19.01
N ASN A 125 -16.66 13.22 -19.91
CA ASN A 125 -15.81 12.03 -19.94
C ASN A 125 -14.74 12.09 -18.83
N ILE A 126 -14.95 11.32 -17.75
CA ILE A 126 -14.09 11.33 -16.55
C ILE A 126 -13.60 9.92 -16.23
N PHE A 127 -14.50 8.94 -16.24
CA PHE A 127 -14.21 7.55 -15.90
C PHE A 127 -14.29 6.68 -17.14
N ASN A 128 -13.22 5.93 -17.39
CA ASN A 128 -13.10 5.04 -18.54
C ASN A 128 -12.85 3.62 -18.05
N LEU A 129 -13.59 2.66 -18.60
CA LEU A 129 -13.41 1.24 -18.32
C LEU A 129 -13.21 0.51 -19.64
N VAL A 130 -12.03 -0.07 -19.81
CA VAL A 130 -11.69 -0.91 -20.98
C VAL A 130 -11.61 -2.35 -20.51
N ARG A 131 -12.32 -3.24 -21.21
CA ARG A 131 -12.33 -4.67 -20.93
C ARG A 131 -12.04 -5.44 -22.21
N TYR A 132 -11.11 -6.39 -22.13
CA TYR A 132 -10.87 -7.38 -23.17
C TYR A 132 -12.00 -8.42 -23.17
N TYR A 133 -12.44 -8.80 -24.37
CA TYR A 133 -13.44 -9.86 -24.60
C TYR A 133 -12.83 -10.99 -25.42
#